data_AF-A0A5Q4ZF62-F1
#
_entry.id   AF-A0A5Q4ZF62-F1
#
_cell.length_a   1.000
_cell.length_b   1.000
_cell.length_c   1.000
_cell.angle_alpha   90.00
_cell.angle_beta   90.00
_cell.angle_gamma   90.00
#
_symmetry.space_group_name_H-M   'P 1'
#
loop_
_entity.id
_entity.type
_entity.pdbx_description
1 polymer ?
#
loop_
_entity_poly.entity_id
_entity_poly.type
_entity_poly.pdbx_seq_one_letter_code
_entity_poly.pdbx_strand_id
1 'polypeptide(L)' 'MSAARFASDIVCMANGRSVNAKDVMSIMSLRVKRGTLVRILITGPDEIAALEALSAVLHAQASS' A
#
# COMPACT_ATOMS: atom_id res chain seq x y z
N MET A 1 -5.15 0.13 10.64
CA MET A 1 -4.02 -0.83 10.67
C MET A 1 -2.93 -0.28 9.76
N SER A 2 -1.69 -0.18 10.24
CA SER A 2 -0.57 0.36 9.46
C SER A 2 0.25 -0.77 8.83
N ALA A 3 0.77 -0.55 7.62
CA ALA A 3 1.74 -1.43 6.97
C ALA A 3 3.04 -1.57 7.79
N ALA A 4 3.30 -0.66 8.73
CA ALA A 4 4.43 -0.70 9.65
C ALA A 4 4.50 -1.95 10.54
N ARG A 5 3.42 -2.72 10.69
CA ARG A 5 3.44 -3.96 11.49
C ARG A 5 4.12 -5.15 10.80
N PHE A 6 4.30 -5.08 9.48
CA PHE A 6 4.83 -6.20 8.71
C PHE A 6 6.35 -6.13 8.65
N ALA A 7 6.99 -7.29 8.74
CA ALA A 7 8.44 -7.41 8.58
C ALA A 7 8.84 -7.12 7.13
N SER A 8 8.01 -7.52 6.17
CA SER A 8 8.22 -7.31 4.73
C SER A 8 8.40 -5.85 4.36
N ASP A 9 9.28 -5.60 3.41
CA ASP A 9 9.37 -4.29 2.76
C ASP A 9 8.23 -4.13 1.79
N ILE A 10 7.56 -2.97 1.88
CA ILE A 10 6.34 -2.68 1.13
C ILE A 10 6.54 -1.36 0.40
N VAL A 11 6.52 -1.42 -0.93
CA VAL A 11 6.66 -0.26 -1.82
C VAL A 11 5.36 -0.05 -2.58
N CYS A 12 4.81 1.16 -2.50
CA CYS A 12 3.66 1.58 -3.28
C CYS A 12 4.10 2.51 -4.41
N MET A 13 3.58 2.27 -5.61
CA MET A 13 3.89 3.01 -6.81
C MET A 13 2.60 3.55 -7.44
N ALA A 14 2.54 4.88 -7.63
CA ALA A 14 1.43 5.55 -8.29
C ALA A 14 1.91 6.88 -8.87
N ASN A 15 1.28 7.35 -9.96
CA ASN A 15 1.57 8.65 -10.58
C ASN A 15 3.08 8.86 -10.90
N GLY A 16 3.79 7.79 -11.28
CA GLY A 16 5.23 7.84 -11.57
C GLY A 16 6.14 7.99 -10.34
N ARG A 17 5.61 7.82 -9.12
CA ARG A 17 6.34 7.90 -7.86
C ARG A 17 6.28 6.58 -7.11
N SER A 18 7.35 6.28 -6.38
CA SER A 18 7.46 5.10 -5.52
C SER A 18 7.72 5.55 -4.08
N VAL A 19 6.99 4.99 -3.12
CA VAL A 19 7.12 5.34 -1.70
C VAL A 19 7.10 4.09 -0.81
N ASN A 20 7.71 4.19 0.36
CA ASN A 20 7.60 3.15 1.38
C ASN A 20 6.22 3.23 2.05
N ALA A 21 5.49 2.12 2.03
CA ALA A 21 4.14 2.06 2.58
C ALA A 21 4.08 2.02 4.10
N LYS A 22 5.21 1.72 4.78
CA LYS A 22 5.29 1.74 6.26
C LYS A 22 5.18 3.16 6.82
N ASP A 23 5.51 4.17 6.02
CA ASP A 23 5.31 5.57 6.37
C ASP A 23 3.98 6.09 5.79
N VAL A 24 3.01 6.26 6.69
CA VAL A 24 1.67 6.76 6.35
C VAL A 24 1.74 8.15 5.69
N MET A 25 2.69 9.02 6.08
CA MET A 25 2.84 10.33 5.45
C MET A 25 3.32 10.20 4.00
N SER A 26 4.22 9.25 3.73
CA SER A 26 4.71 8.95 2.39
C SER A 26 3.60 8.43 1.47
N ILE A 27 2.67 7.61 1.97
CA ILE A 27 1.49 7.18 1.21
C ILE A 27 0.60 8.37 0.84
N MET A 28 0.33 9.28 1.79
CA MET A 28 -0.47 10.48 1.53
C MET A 28 0.16 11.37 0.44
N SER A 29 1.50 11.39 0.35
CA SER A 29 2.24 12.15 -0.67
C SER A 29 2.00 11.68 -2.11
N LEU A 30 1.54 10.43 -2.32
CA LEU A 30 1.21 9.89 -3.65
C LEU A 30 -0.03 10.56 -4.26
N ARG A 31 -0.83 11.25 -3.45
CA ARG A 31 -2.07 11.95 -3.88
C ARG A 31 -2.98 11.03 -4.71
N VAL A 32 -3.09 9.77 -4.29
CA VAL A 32 -3.91 8.75 -4.95
C VAL A 32 -5.36 9.20 -4.89
N LYS A 33 -6.04 9.22 -6.04
CA LYS A 33 -7.47 9.50 -6.14
C LYS A 33 -8.20 8.21 -6.45
N ARG A 34 -9.52 8.21 -6.23
CA ARG A 34 -10.37 7.11 -6.68
C ARG A 34 -10.16 6.88 -8.18
N GLY A 35 -9.91 5.62 -8.56
CA GLY A 35 -9.59 5.24 -9.94
C GLY A 35 -8.11 5.30 -10.31
N THR A 36 -7.22 5.80 -9.44
CA THR A 36 -5.77 5.70 -9.66
C THR A 36 -5.32 4.24 -9.49
N LEU A 37 -4.66 3.70 -10.50
CA LEU A 37 -3.97 2.42 -10.38
C LEU A 37 -2.74 2.57 -9.47
N VAL A 38 -2.72 1.78 -8.40
CA VAL A 38 -1.59 1.68 -7.47
C VAL A 38 -0.97 0.31 -7.66
N ARG A 39 0.34 0.26 -7.91
CA ARG A 39 1.10 -0.98 -7.91
C ARG A 39 1.78 -1.15 -6.57
N ILE A 40 1.69 -2.34 -5.99
CA ILE A 40 2.31 -2.67 -4.71
C ILE A 40 3.34 -3.76 -4.95
N LEU A 41 4.54 -3.57 -4.42
CA LEU A 41 5.58 -4.57 -4.35
C LEU A 41 5.82 -4.89 -2.87
N ILE A 42 5.76 -6.17 -2.54
CA ILE A 42 5.99 -6.66 -1.19
C ILE A 42 7.06 -7.73 -1.27
N THR A 43 8.06 -7.64 -0.39
CA THR A 43 9.13 -8.63 -0.31
C THR A 43 9.44 -8.89 1.15
N GLY A 44 9.31 -10.14 1.57
CA GLY A 44 9.70 -10.54 2.92
C GLY A 44 8.95 -11.74 3.47
N PRO A 45 9.22 -12.10 4.73
CA PRO A 45 8.76 -13.36 5.32
C PRO A 45 7.24 -13.41 5.55
N ASP A 46 6.57 -12.27 5.58
CA ASP A 46 5.13 -12.12 5.76
C ASP A 46 4.45 -11.46 4.55
N GLU A 47 5.03 -11.60 3.36
CA GLU A 47 4.59 -10.89 2.14
C GLU A 47 3.13 -11.17 1.76
N ILE A 48 2.68 -12.41 1.91
CA ILE A 48 1.30 -12.82 1.60
C ILE A 48 0.33 -12.18 2.59
N ALA A 49 0.62 -12.27 3.88
CA ALA A 49 -0.23 -11.68 4.93
C ALA A 49 -0.30 -10.15 4.82
N ALA A 50 0.81 -9.51 4.44
CA ALA A 50 0.85 -8.08 4.15
C ALA A 50 -0.01 -7.72 2.94
N LEU A 51 0.08 -8.50 1.84
CA LEU A 51 -0.71 -8.30 0.63
C LEU A 51 -2.22 -8.41 0.90
N GLU A 52 -2.65 -9.44 1.62
CA GLU A 52 -4.06 -9.66 1.94
C GLU A 52 -4.64 -8.51 2.77
N ALA A 53 -3.91 -8.09 3.82
CA ALA A 53 -4.34 -6.98 4.66
C ALA A 53 -4.42 -5.65 3.89
N LEU A 54 -3.43 -5.37 3.02
CA LEU A 54 -3.42 -4.17 2.19
C LEU A 54 -4.55 -4.18 1.15
N SER A 55 -4.78 -5.34 0.52
CA SER A 55 -5.86 -5.52 -0.47
C SER A 55 -7.23 -5.31 0.16
N ALA A 56 -7.45 -5.81 1.38
CA ALA A 56 -8.69 -5.59 2.12
C ALA A 56 -8.94 -4.10 2.38
N VAL A 57 -7.90 -3.33 2.76
CA VAL A 57 -8.03 -1.89 3.03
C VAL A 57 -8.28 -1.09 1.74
N LEU A 58 -7.56 -1.40 0.66
CA LEU A 58 -7.68 -0.67 -0.61
C LEU A 58 -9.01 -0.97 -1.33
N HIS A 59 -9.49 -2.22 -1.27
CA HIS A 59 -10.82 -2.56 -1.80
C HIS A 59 -11.95 -2.07 -0.89
N ALA A 60 -11.75 -1.97 0.43
CA ALA A 60 -12.76 -1.41 1.34
C ALA A 60 -13.03 0.09 1.12
N GLN A 61 -12.21 0.79 0.32
CA GLN A 61 -12.46 2.18 -0.10
C GLN A 61 -13.17 2.27 -1.46
N ALA A 62 -13.47 1.13 -2.09
CA ALA A 62 -14.36 1.02 -3.25
C ALA A 62 -15.77 0.66 -2.79
N SER A 63 -16.40 1.54 -2.03
CA SER A 63 -17.83 1.47 -1.73
C SER A 63 -18.39 2.87 -1.81
N SER A 64 -19.19 3.08 -2.86
CA SER A 64 -20.07 4.21 -3.15
C SER A 64 -19.41 5.59 -3.19
#